data_AF-A0A5B0KUW2-F1
#
_entry.id   AF-A0A5B0KUW2-F1
#
_cell.length_a   1.000
_cell.length_b   1.000
_cell.length_c   1.000
_cell.angle_alpha   90.00
_cell.angle_beta   90.00
_cell.angle_gamma   90.00
#
_symmetry.space_group_name_H-M   'P 1'
#
loop_
_entity.id
_entity.type
_entity.pdbx_description
1 polymer ?
#
loop_
_entity_poly.entity_id
_entity_poly.type
_entity_poly.pdbx_seq_one_letter_code
_entity_poly.pdbx_strand_id
1 'polypeptide(L)'
;MRKALFTAALAMASGMALFSTPAAACNDEAYIGTVCTFAFDWCPRNYIPADGRTLAVREYQALFSLVGYRYGGNNADIFGIPDLRGRAAIGSGTGPGLANVAIGAKVGQQELLLSAAQVPLQPHTHTATFTGTGGGSGGSTTVPFTGTVSVPVTNGGTPVSAPASGTVYLGDTSIDDGGAGMTLKGPYNTSGPGTGAKVAGTASGSITVPNTGITGGTVAVAPASAGATQKVSTQSPAIGQTVCIVANGLYPNRP
;
A
#
# COMPACT_ATOMS: atom_id res chain seq x y z
N MET A 1 91.94 9.69 -53.95
CA MET A 1 90.67 9.43 -54.66
C MET A 1 89.72 8.68 -53.73
N ARG A 2 88.57 9.27 -53.43
CA ARG A 2 87.24 8.65 -53.21
C ARG A 2 87.03 7.60 -52.10
N LYS A 3 86.05 7.95 -51.22
CA LYS A 3 85.03 7.11 -50.52
C LYS A 3 85.48 6.39 -49.24
N ALA A 4 84.71 6.25 -48.16
CA ALA A 4 83.36 6.70 -47.79
C ALA A 4 83.17 6.57 -46.26
N LEU A 5 82.16 7.26 -45.75
CA LEU A 5 81.62 7.25 -44.39
C LEU A 5 81.42 5.85 -43.80
N PHE A 6 81.66 5.70 -42.50
CA PHE A 6 80.80 4.90 -41.61
C PHE A 6 80.75 5.56 -40.23
N THR A 7 79.67 6.29 -40.00
CA THR A 7 79.22 6.80 -38.71
C THR A 7 78.68 5.65 -37.87
N ALA A 8 79.38 5.27 -36.80
CA ALA A 8 78.84 4.41 -35.74
C ALA A 8 78.09 5.29 -34.74
N ALA A 9 76.76 5.22 -34.77
CA ALA A 9 75.89 5.87 -33.80
C ALA A 9 76.08 5.23 -32.42
N LEU A 10 76.64 6.00 -31.48
CA LEU A 10 76.69 5.65 -30.07
C LEU A 10 75.29 5.81 -29.50
N ALA A 11 74.59 4.69 -29.32
CA ALA A 11 73.28 4.66 -28.70
C ALA A 11 73.39 5.16 -27.25
N MET A 12 72.87 6.36 -26.98
CA MET A 12 72.63 6.82 -25.62
C MET A 12 71.58 5.90 -24.98
N ALA A 13 72.03 5.00 -24.12
CA ALA A 13 71.18 4.31 -23.17
C ALA A 13 70.69 5.34 -22.14
N SER A 14 69.66 6.10 -22.50
CA SER A 14 68.84 6.83 -21.54
C SER A 14 68.15 5.80 -20.66
N GLY A 15 68.76 5.49 -19.52
CA GLY A 15 68.09 4.85 -18.41
C GLY A 15 66.98 5.78 -17.91
N MET A 16 65.76 5.61 -18.46
CA MET A 16 64.56 6.00 -17.74
C MET A 16 64.56 5.17 -16.45
N ALA A 17 65.08 5.77 -15.39
CA ALA A 17 64.76 5.34 -14.04
C ALA A 17 63.25 5.50 -13.90
N LEU A 18 62.54 4.39 -14.12
CA LEU A 18 61.20 4.19 -13.61
C LEU A 18 61.34 4.17 -12.08
N PHE A 19 61.45 5.37 -11.47
CA PHE A 19 61.14 5.49 -10.06
C PHE A 19 59.69 5.09 -9.95
N SER A 20 59.45 3.86 -9.47
CA SER A 20 58.15 3.41 -9.05
C SER A 20 57.63 4.51 -8.14
N THR A 21 56.60 5.24 -8.59
CA THR A 21 55.86 6.08 -7.67
C THR A 21 55.42 5.16 -6.55
N PRO A 22 55.60 5.53 -5.26
CA PRO A 22 55.01 4.74 -4.21
C PRO A 22 53.50 4.75 -4.50
N ALA A 23 52.96 3.60 -4.86
CA ALA A 23 51.52 3.44 -4.87
C ALA A 23 51.07 3.81 -3.46
N ALA A 24 50.08 4.70 -3.35
CA ALA A 24 49.39 5.00 -2.09
C ALA A 24 48.56 3.78 -1.66
N ALA A 25 49.25 2.66 -1.50
CA ALA A 25 48.74 1.42 -0.94
C ALA A 25 48.86 1.51 0.58
N CYS A 26 48.06 0.72 1.26
CA CYS A 26 48.12 0.55 2.70
C CYS A 26 49.38 -0.25 3.05
N ASN A 27 50.51 0.43 3.15
CA ASN A 27 51.82 -0.12 3.47
C ASN A 27 52.27 0.30 4.88
N ASP A 28 53.29 -0.37 5.42
CA ASP A 28 53.77 -0.13 6.79
C ASP A 28 54.28 1.31 7.03
N GLU A 29 54.63 2.05 5.97
CA GLU A 29 55.06 3.45 5.98
C GLU A 29 54.03 4.43 5.36
N ALA A 30 52.73 4.22 5.62
CA ALA A 30 51.70 5.15 5.20
C ALA A 30 51.72 6.48 6.01
N TYR A 31 51.15 7.55 5.44
CA TYR A 31 50.99 8.81 6.16
C TYR A 31 50.00 8.66 7.33
N ILE A 32 50.34 9.24 8.49
CA ILE A 32 49.45 9.28 9.66
C ILE A 32 48.12 9.92 9.27
N GLY A 33 47.01 9.31 9.69
CA GLY A 33 45.67 9.76 9.34
C GLY A 33 45.12 9.22 8.01
N THR A 34 45.91 8.46 7.24
CA THR A 34 45.39 7.74 6.07
C THR A 34 44.41 6.66 6.52
N VAL A 35 43.33 6.48 5.74
CA VAL A 35 42.32 5.45 5.96
C VAL A 35 42.46 4.36 4.91
N CYS A 36 42.40 3.12 5.37
CA CYS A 36 42.68 1.92 4.59
C CYS A 36 41.60 0.87 4.80
N THR A 37 41.24 0.13 3.75
CA THR A 37 40.29 -0.97 3.82
C THR A 37 41.00 -2.31 3.62
N PHE A 38 40.63 -3.29 4.43
CA PHE A 38 41.22 -4.62 4.48
C PHE A 38 40.14 -5.70 4.38
N ALA A 39 40.46 -6.82 3.73
CA ALA A 39 39.55 -7.94 3.55
C ALA A 39 39.51 -8.92 4.75
N PHE A 40 40.35 -8.71 5.77
CA PHE A 40 40.40 -9.48 7.01
C PHE A 40 39.84 -8.65 8.18
N ASP A 41 39.62 -9.25 9.35
CA ASP A 41 38.85 -8.72 10.50
C ASP A 41 39.68 -7.92 11.53
N TRP A 42 40.97 -7.70 11.28
CA TRP A 42 41.89 -6.97 12.17
C TRP A 42 42.63 -5.83 11.44
N CYS A 43 43.27 -4.95 12.21
CA CYS A 43 44.09 -3.87 11.67
C CYS A 43 45.59 -4.19 11.82
N PRO A 44 46.40 -4.01 10.76
CA PRO A 44 47.85 -4.23 10.82
C PRO A 44 48.58 -3.37 11.84
N ARG A 45 49.85 -3.71 12.11
CA ARG A 45 50.69 -2.92 13.03
C ARG A 45 50.70 -1.45 12.59
N ASN A 46 50.63 -0.54 13.56
CA ASN A 46 50.51 0.91 13.36
C ASN A 46 49.13 1.41 12.90
N TYR A 47 48.19 0.51 12.59
CA TYR A 47 46.80 0.85 12.28
C TYR A 47 45.89 0.55 13.47
N ILE A 48 44.78 1.28 13.52
CA ILE A 48 43.69 1.03 14.48
C ILE A 48 42.35 1.04 13.73
N PRO A 49 41.33 0.32 14.20
CA PRO A 49 40.01 0.32 13.55
C PRO A 49 39.40 1.72 13.52
N ALA A 50 38.85 2.14 12.38
CA ALA A 50 38.14 3.41 12.22
C ALA A 50 36.68 3.28 12.68
N ASP A 51 36.50 3.06 14.00
CA ASP A 51 35.22 2.73 14.63
C ASP A 51 34.66 3.85 15.52
N GLY A 52 35.20 5.06 15.43
CA GLY A 52 34.71 6.20 16.21
C GLY A 52 35.13 6.23 17.68
N ARG A 53 36.03 5.34 18.13
CA ARG A 53 36.52 5.37 19.52
C ARG A 53 37.27 6.67 19.84
N THR A 54 37.46 6.93 21.12
CA THR A 54 38.31 8.03 21.59
C THR A 54 39.69 7.51 21.95
N LEU A 55 40.72 8.34 21.71
CA LEU A 55 42.13 8.05 21.99
C LEU A 55 42.73 9.15 22.86
N ALA A 56 43.73 8.78 23.66
CA ALA A 56 44.47 9.74 24.46
C ALA A 56 45.39 10.60 23.58
N VAL A 57 45.25 11.93 23.70
CA VAL A 57 46.11 12.90 22.99
C VAL A 57 47.59 12.66 23.32
N ARG A 58 47.88 12.31 24.57
CA ARG A 58 49.26 12.06 25.05
C ARG A 58 49.95 10.91 24.33
N GLU A 59 49.19 9.89 23.91
CA GLU A 59 49.73 8.70 23.24
C GLU A 59 49.79 8.88 21.72
N TYR A 60 48.81 9.57 21.14
CA TYR A 60 48.69 9.75 19.69
C TYR A 60 48.81 11.22 19.26
N GLN A 61 49.84 11.91 19.76
CA GLN A 61 50.05 13.34 19.53
C GLN A 61 50.13 13.71 18.04
N ALA A 62 50.84 12.90 17.24
CA ALA A 62 51.01 13.11 15.81
C ALA A 62 49.70 12.92 15.01
N LEU A 63 48.86 11.96 15.40
CA LEU A 63 47.54 11.80 14.80
C LEU A 63 46.61 12.96 15.21
N PHE A 64 46.67 13.36 16.48
CA PHE A 64 45.87 14.47 17.00
C PHE A 64 46.17 15.79 16.30
N SER A 65 47.44 16.12 16.01
CA SER A 65 47.80 17.37 15.32
C SER A 65 47.24 17.47 13.89
N LEU A 66 46.90 16.33 13.27
CA LEU A 66 46.28 16.27 11.95
C LEU A 66 44.76 16.27 12.03
N VAL A 67 44.20 15.45 12.91
CA VAL A 67 42.75 15.19 13.00
C VAL A 67 42.02 16.21 13.86
N GLY A 68 42.61 16.61 14.98
CA GLY A 68 42.00 17.45 16.02
C GLY A 68 40.75 16.81 16.63
N TYR A 69 39.82 17.64 17.10
CA TYR A 69 38.55 17.21 17.69
C TYR A 69 37.41 17.01 16.67
N ARG A 70 37.72 16.92 15.36
CA ARG A 70 36.71 16.89 14.28
C ARG A 70 35.74 15.71 14.38
N TYR A 71 36.18 14.59 14.98
CA TYR A 71 35.37 13.39 15.15
C TYR A 71 34.92 13.18 16.61
N GLY A 72 35.02 14.21 17.45
CA GLY A 72 34.66 14.18 18.87
C GLY A 72 35.85 14.26 19.81
N GLY A 73 35.61 14.08 21.11
CA GLY A 73 36.59 14.24 22.18
C GLY A 73 36.11 15.19 23.27
N ASN A 74 36.99 15.51 24.21
CA ASN A 74 36.68 16.38 25.35
C ASN A 74 37.39 17.74 25.30
N ASN A 75 37.95 18.13 24.15
CA ASN A 75 38.73 19.35 23.97
C ASN A 75 39.93 19.51 24.92
N ALA A 76 40.39 18.43 25.57
CA ALA A 76 41.50 18.46 26.53
C ALA A 76 42.46 17.29 26.31
N ASP A 77 42.11 16.10 26.81
CA ASP A 77 43.00 14.95 26.92
C ASP A 77 42.67 13.83 25.93
N ILE A 78 41.46 13.80 25.36
CA ILE A 78 41.01 12.75 24.44
C ILE A 78 40.38 13.32 23.17
N PHE A 79 40.63 12.67 22.04
CA PHE A 79 40.06 13.00 20.73
C PHE A 79 39.42 11.78 20.07
N GLY A 80 38.41 12.00 19.23
CA GLY A 80 37.75 10.95 18.46
C GLY A 80 38.44 10.68 17.12
N ILE A 81 38.33 9.45 16.63
CA ILE A 81 38.71 9.07 15.26
C ILE A 81 37.46 8.90 14.38
N PRO A 82 37.59 8.79 13.03
CA PRO A 82 36.45 8.53 12.16
C PRO A 82 35.70 7.24 12.54
N ASP A 83 34.37 7.26 12.42
CA ASP A 83 33.51 6.07 12.47
C ASP A 83 33.01 5.76 11.07
N LEU A 84 33.59 4.73 10.44
CA LEU A 84 33.27 4.32 9.08
C LEU A 84 32.40 3.05 9.03
N ARG A 85 31.89 2.60 10.18
CA ARG A 85 30.96 1.46 10.23
C ARG A 85 29.62 1.88 9.63
N GLY A 86 29.18 1.16 8.59
CA GLY A 86 27.96 1.48 7.84
C GLY A 86 28.04 2.78 7.04
N ARG A 87 29.26 3.27 6.73
CA ARG A 87 29.47 4.54 6.02
C ARG A 87 30.58 4.41 4.97
N ALA A 88 30.36 5.03 3.82
CA ALA A 88 31.41 5.23 2.83
C ALA A 88 32.06 6.62 3.02
N ALA A 89 33.37 6.71 2.79
CA ALA A 89 34.04 7.99 2.71
C ALA A 89 33.63 8.72 1.42
N ILE A 90 33.37 10.02 1.51
CA ILE A 90 33.05 10.89 0.37
C ILE A 90 33.96 12.12 0.38
N GLY A 91 34.11 12.75 -0.78
CA GLY A 91 34.90 13.98 -0.90
C GLY A 91 34.33 15.11 -0.05
N SER A 92 35.19 15.81 0.68
CA SER A 92 34.82 17.03 1.42
C SER A 92 34.88 18.27 0.53
N GLY A 93 34.08 19.29 0.86
CA GLY A 93 34.09 20.60 0.23
C GLY A 93 32.78 20.91 -0.50
N THR A 94 32.84 21.95 -1.34
CA THR A 94 31.75 22.42 -2.20
C THR A 94 32.05 22.13 -3.66
N GLY A 95 31.01 21.94 -4.47
CA GLY A 95 31.11 21.83 -5.93
C GLY A 95 29.81 22.23 -6.61
N PRO A 96 29.82 22.60 -7.90
CA PRO A 96 28.60 22.94 -8.63
C PRO A 96 27.57 21.81 -8.57
N GLY A 97 26.37 22.09 -8.05
CA GLY A 97 25.31 21.09 -7.87
C GLY A 97 25.51 20.11 -6.72
N LEU A 98 26.56 20.26 -5.90
CA LEU A 98 26.83 19.42 -4.73
C LEU A 98 26.55 20.16 -3.43
N ALA A 99 26.06 19.43 -2.42
CA ALA A 99 25.99 19.94 -1.06
C ALA A 99 27.41 20.13 -0.47
N ASN A 100 27.58 21.14 0.38
CA ASN A 100 28.83 21.30 1.13
C ASN A 100 29.00 20.17 2.16
N VAL A 101 30.08 19.40 2.08
CA VAL A 101 30.42 18.37 3.05
C VAL A 101 31.70 18.76 3.80
N ALA A 102 31.56 19.18 5.05
CA ALA A 102 32.72 19.44 5.89
C ALA A 102 33.45 18.14 6.27
N ILE A 103 34.78 18.20 6.43
CA ILE A 103 35.56 17.07 6.97
C ILE A 103 35.02 16.70 8.36
N GLY A 104 34.70 15.42 8.58
CA GLY A 104 34.11 14.93 9.82
C GLY A 104 32.58 15.00 9.88
N ALA A 105 31.92 15.64 8.91
CA ALA A 105 30.47 15.67 8.85
C ALA A 105 29.91 14.27 8.53
N LYS A 106 28.95 13.82 9.34
CA LYS A 106 28.17 12.60 9.07
C LYS A 106 26.97 12.98 8.21
N VAL A 107 27.02 12.66 6.92
CA VAL A 107 25.90 12.88 5.98
C VAL A 107 25.24 11.56 5.60
N GLY A 108 24.02 11.64 5.05
CA GLY A 108 23.21 10.49 4.67
C GLY A 108 22.57 9.75 5.84
N GLN A 109 21.73 8.78 5.53
CA GLN A 109 21.07 7.88 6.48
C GLN A 109 21.17 6.45 5.95
N GLN A 110 21.27 5.48 6.86
CA GLN A 110 21.27 4.06 6.51
C GLN A 110 19.87 3.58 6.12
N GLU A 111 18.88 4.11 6.82
CA GLU A 111 17.48 3.77 6.68
C GLU A 111 16.65 5.05 6.80
N LEU A 112 15.63 5.16 5.97
CA LEU A 112 14.71 6.29 5.97
C LEU A 112 13.30 5.80 6.31
N LEU A 113 12.70 6.43 7.33
CA LEU A 113 11.27 6.30 7.55
C LEU A 113 10.55 7.18 6.53
N LEU A 114 9.79 6.57 5.63
CA LEU A 114 9.05 7.28 4.61
C LEU A 114 7.86 8.00 5.25
N SER A 115 7.87 9.32 5.22
CA SER A 115 6.69 10.12 5.55
C SER A 115 5.72 10.19 4.36
N ALA A 116 4.45 10.51 4.64
CA ALA A 116 3.44 10.74 3.60
C ALA A 116 3.83 11.86 2.62
N ALA A 117 4.70 12.79 3.01
CA ALA A 117 5.22 13.84 2.12
C ALA A 117 6.31 13.32 1.15
N GLN A 118 7.03 12.26 1.52
CA GLN A 118 8.13 11.69 0.72
C GLN A 118 7.64 10.60 -0.25
N VAL A 119 6.47 10.04 0.01
CA VAL A 119 5.75 9.17 -0.91
C VAL A 119 4.47 9.91 -1.29
N PRO A 120 4.50 10.85 -2.25
CA PRO A 120 3.27 11.44 -2.75
C PRO A 120 2.36 10.26 -3.14
N LEU A 121 1.25 10.11 -2.43
CA LEU A 121 0.33 8.99 -2.65
C LEU A 121 -0.24 9.17 -4.06
N GLN A 122 0.39 8.52 -5.03
CA GLN A 122 -0.16 8.39 -6.38
C GLN A 122 -1.56 7.77 -6.22
N PRO A 123 -2.59 8.27 -6.95
CA PRO A 123 -3.92 7.70 -6.87
C PRO A 123 -3.87 6.19 -7.14
N HIS A 124 -4.41 5.40 -6.21
CA HIS A 124 -4.56 3.96 -6.32
C HIS A 124 -5.93 3.54 -5.80
N THR A 125 -6.33 2.29 -6.08
CA THR A 125 -7.65 1.77 -5.71
C THR A 125 -7.53 0.74 -4.59
N HIS A 126 -8.55 0.70 -3.73
CA HIS A 126 -8.73 -0.33 -2.72
C HIS A 126 -10.02 -1.11 -3.02
N THR A 127 -10.02 -2.40 -2.71
CA THR A 127 -11.26 -3.17 -2.68
C THR A 127 -12.11 -2.71 -1.49
N ALA A 128 -13.31 -2.21 -1.77
CA ALA A 128 -14.31 -1.91 -0.76
C ALA A 128 -15.33 -3.04 -0.72
N THR A 129 -15.60 -3.56 0.48
CA THR A 129 -16.66 -4.55 0.69
C THR A 129 -17.84 -3.88 1.38
N PHE A 130 -18.99 -3.84 0.71
CA PHE A 130 -20.24 -3.40 1.32
C PHE A 130 -20.94 -4.58 1.98
N THR A 131 -21.17 -4.47 3.29
CA THR A 131 -22.01 -5.43 4.02
C THR A 131 -23.34 -4.74 4.32
N GLY A 132 -24.35 -5.04 3.50
CA GLY A 132 -25.69 -4.51 3.66
C GLY A 132 -26.33 -5.00 4.96
N THR A 133 -26.95 -4.09 5.70
CA THR A 133 -27.73 -4.40 6.89
C THR A 133 -29.17 -3.93 6.72
N GLY A 134 -30.08 -4.70 7.32
CA GLY A 134 -31.50 -4.38 7.36
C GLY A 134 -32.33 -5.05 6.27
N GLY A 135 -33.62 -5.18 6.61
CA GLY A 135 -34.77 -5.37 5.73
C GLY A 135 -35.72 -4.21 6.04
N GLY A 136 -36.23 -3.53 5.01
CA GLY A 136 -37.12 -2.36 5.04
C GLY A 136 -37.94 -2.22 6.32
N SER A 137 -37.55 -1.30 7.22
CA SER A 137 -38.19 -0.92 8.49
C SER A 137 -39.59 -1.50 8.75
N GLY A 138 -39.73 -2.80 9.03
CA GLY A 138 -41.02 -3.46 9.30
C GLY A 138 -42.19 -3.01 8.40
N GLY A 139 -41.90 -2.53 7.20
CA GLY A 139 -42.74 -1.57 6.51
C GLY A 139 -43.56 -2.30 5.47
N SER A 140 -44.74 -2.76 5.86
CA SER A 140 -45.73 -3.26 4.91
C SER A 140 -46.17 -2.11 4.01
N THR A 141 -45.99 -2.24 2.70
CA THR A 141 -46.75 -1.41 1.77
C THR A 141 -48.13 -2.02 1.60
N THR A 142 -49.14 -1.31 2.08
CA THR A 142 -50.55 -1.67 1.87
C THR A 142 -50.94 -1.21 0.47
N VAL A 143 -51.16 -2.16 -0.43
CA VAL A 143 -51.62 -1.89 -1.79
C VAL A 143 -53.14 -2.01 -1.79
N PRO A 144 -53.89 -0.90 -1.92
CA PRO A 144 -55.34 -0.99 -2.08
C PRO A 144 -55.67 -1.57 -3.45
N PHE A 145 -56.69 -2.41 -3.51
CA PHE A 145 -57.26 -2.85 -4.77
C PHE A 145 -58.76 -2.56 -4.82
N THR A 146 -59.22 -2.28 -6.01
CA THR A 146 -60.65 -2.27 -6.36
C THR A 146 -60.79 -3.07 -7.65
N GLY A 147 -61.73 -4.02 -7.65
CA GLY A 147 -62.02 -4.87 -8.80
C GLY A 147 -63.52 -5.00 -8.98
N THR A 148 -63.95 -5.19 -10.22
CA THR A 148 -65.33 -5.54 -10.51
C THR A 148 -65.50 -7.05 -10.35
N VAL A 149 -66.50 -7.45 -9.56
CA VAL A 149 -66.95 -8.83 -9.48
C VAL A 149 -68.29 -8.90 -10.21
N SER A 150 -68.42 -9.83 -11.14
CA SER A 150 -69.67 -10.07 -11.83
C SER A 150 -70.07 -11.53 -11.69
N VAL A 151 -71.25 -11.75 -11.11
CA VAL A 151 -71.85 -13.08 -10.99
C VAL A 151 -72.96 -13.15 -12.03
N PRO A 152 -72.87 -14.04 -13.03
CA PRO A 152 -73.97 -14.23 -13.98
C PRO A 152 -75.21 -14.74 -13.26
N VAL A 153 -76.37 -14.18 -13.58
CA VAL A 153 -77.66 -14.61 -13.04
C VAL A 153 -78.64 -14.89 -14.17
N THR A 154 -79.47 -15.90 -13.99
CA THR A 154 -80.51 -16.24 -14.96
C THR A 154 -81.84 -15.63 -14.51
N ASN A 155 -82.50 -14.87 -15.37
CA ASN A 155 -83.85 -14.37 -15.14
C ASN A 155 -84.82 -15.19 -16.01
N GLY A 156 -85.67 -16.01 -15.40
CA GLY A 156 -86.53 -16.98 -16.08
C GLY A 156 -85.85 -18.32 -16.38
N GLY A 157 -86.63 -19.35 -16.69
CA GLY A 157 -86.17 -20.74 -16.80
C GLY A 157 -86.89 -21.64 -15.80
N THR A 158 -86.32 -22.80 -15.48
CA THR A 158 -86.88 -23.73 -14.50
C THR A 158 -86.18 -23.55 -13.15
N PRO A 159 -86.76 -22.79 -12.21
CA PRO A 159 -86.15 -22.57 -10.90
C PRO A 159 -86.14 -23.86 -10.09
N VAL A 160 -85.03 -24.11 -9.40
CA VAL A 160 -84.85 -25.26 -8.51
C VAL A 160 -84.46 -24.78 -7.12
N SER A 161 -85.00 -25.42 -6.08
CA SER A 161 -84.84 -24.97 -4.69
C SER A 161 -83.52 -25.41 -4.04
N ALA A 162 -82.74 -26.24 -4.73
CA ALA A 162 -81.42 -26.70 -4.32
C ALA A 162 -80.52 -26.88 -5.55
N PRO A 163 -79.18 -26.87 -5.39
CA PRO A 163 -78.26 -27.14 -6.49
C PRO A 163 -78.51 -28.54 -7.06
N ALA A 164 -78.87 -28.63 -8.33
CA ALA A 164 -78.97 -29.89 -9.05
C ALA A 164 -77.57 -30.44 -9.42
N SER A 165 -77.49 -31.71 -9.79
CA SER A 165 -76.26 -32.29 -10.35
C SER A 165 -75.97 -31.67 -11.72
N GLY A 166 -74.76 -31.14 -11.93
CA GLY A 166 -74.34 -30.44 -13.15
C GLY A 166 -74.14 -28.94 -12.94
N THR A 167 -74.11 -28.18 -14.04
CA THR A 167 -73.93 -26.72 -13.97
C THR A 167 -75.23 -26.05 -13.53
N VAL A 168 -75.15 -25.29 -12.44
CA VAL A 168 -76.28 -24.56 -11.86
C VAL A 168 -75.90 -23.08 -11.77
N TYR A 169 -76.84 -22.21 -12.08
CA TYR A 169 -76.69 -20.75 -12.04
C TYR A 169 -77.53 -20.16 -10.92
N LEU A 170 -77.16 -18.98 -10.42
CA LEU A 170 -78.06 -18.20 -9.58
C LEU A 170 -79.22 -17.70 -10.44
N GLY A 171 -80.44 -17.84 -9.94
CA GLY A 171 -81.68 -17.54 -10.65
C GLY A 171 -82.63 -16.68 -9.84
N ASP A 172 -83.76 -16.34 -10.44
CA ASP A 172 -84.89 -15.72 -9.75
C ASP A 172 -85.56 -16.70 -8.78
N THR A 173 -86.14 -16.14 -7.72
CA THR A 173 -87.07 -16.87 -6.84
C THR A 173 -88.49 -16.62 -7.32
N SER A 174 -89.22 -17.67 -7.66
CA SER A 174 -90.63 -17.58 -8.02
C SER A 174 -91.51 -18.19 -6.92
N ILE A 175 -92.73 -17.70 -6.80
CA ILE A 175 -93.74 -18.29 -5.92
C ILE A 175 -94.80 -18.91 -6.81
N ASP A 176 -95.03 -20.21 -6.67
CA ASP A 176 -96.14 -20.88 -7.31
C ASP A 176 -97.27 -21.08 -6.30
N ASP A 177 -98.47 -20.60 -6.62
CA ASP A 177 -99.63 -20.60 -5.72
C ASP A 177 -100.57 -21.81 -5.88
N GLY A 178 -100.12 -22.83 -6.62
CA GLY A 178 -100.88 -23.93 -7.27
C GLY A 178 -102.04 -24.60 -6.54
N GLY A 179 -103.02 -23.83 -6.06
CA GLY A 179 -104.27 -24.25 -5.44
C GLY A 179 -104.18 -24.88 -4.04
N ALA A 180 -103.01 -25.38 -3.61
CA ALA A 180 -102.86 -26.14 -2.35
C ALA A 180 -101.89 -25.51 -1.32
N GLY A 181 -101.39 -24.31 -1.59
CA GLY A 181 -100.42 -23.59 -0.74
C GLY A 181 -99.28 -22.98 -1.54
N MET A 182 -98.69 -21.89 -1.03
CA MET A 182 -97.60 -21.19 -1.70
C MET A 182 -96.29 -21.98 -1.58
N THR A 183 -95.70 -22.38 -2.71
CA THR A 183 -94.38 -23.01 -2.74
C THR A 183 -93.37 -22.04 -3.32
N LEU A 184 -92.29 -21.77 -2.57
CA LEU A 184 -91.18 -20.96 -3.05
C LEU A 184 -90.20 -21.83 -3.86
N LYS A 185 -89.94 -21.44 -5.12
CA LYS A 185 -88.92 -22.03 -5.99
C LYS A 185 -87.74 -21.07 -6.15
N GLY A 186 -86.54 -21.61 -6.38
CA GLY A 186 -85.28 -20.84 -6.43
C GLY A 186 -84.44 -21.01 -5.15
N PRO A 187 -83.22 -20.45 -5.06
CA PRO A 187 -82.65 -19.37 -5.87
C PRO A 187 -81.75 -19.85 -7.03
N TYR A 188 -81.88 -21.11 -7.46
CA TYR A 188 -81.02 -21.70 -8.47
C TYR A 188 -81.77 -21.98 -9.78
N ASN A 189 -81.03 -22.03 -10.89
CA ASN A 189 -81.57 -22.31 -12.22
C ASN A 189 -80.62 -23.24 -13.01
N THR A 190 -81.17 -24.14 -13.82
CA THR A 190 -80.41 -25.05 -14.69
C THR A 190 -80.21 -24.49 -16.10
N SER A 191 -80.92 -23.42 -16.45
CA SER A 191 -80.73 -22.68 -17.69
C SER A 191 -79.64 -21.61 -17.51
N GLY A 192 -78.75 -21.52 -18.51
CA GLY A 192 -77.68 -20.53 -18.53
C GLY A 192 -78.18 -19.07 -18.55
N PRO A 193 -77.38 -18.13 -18.07
CA PRO A 193 -77.71 -16.70 -18.06
C PRO A 193 -77.88 -16.17 -19.48
N GLY A 194 -78.87 -15.30 -19.69
CA GLY A 194 -78.98 -14.54 -20.94
C GLY A 194 -77.83 -13.55 -21.11
N THR A 195 -77.58 -13.10 -22.35
CA THR A 195 -76.51 -12.16 -22.66
C THR A 195 -76.63 -10.89 -21.80
N GLY A 196 -75.65 -10.66 -20.92
CA GLY A 196 -75.57 -9.48 -20.06
C GLY A 196 -76.31 -9.58 -18.72
N ALA A 197 -77.03 -10.67 -18.44
CA ALA A 197 -77.73 -10.91 -17.17
C ALA A 197 -76.73 -11.27 -16.06
N LYS A 198 -76.41 -10.29 -15.23
CA LYS A 198 -75.41 -10.41 -14.18
C LYS A 198 -75.71 -9.46 -13.03
N VAL A 199 -75.45 -9.92 -11.81
CA VAL A 199 -75.29 -9.04 -10.66
C VAL A 199 -73.82 -8.63 -10.64
N ALA A 200 -73.57 -7.32 -10.70
CA ALA A 200 -72.23 -6.77 -10.64
C ALA A 200 -72.06 -6.00 -9.32
N GLY A 201 -70.88 -6.15 -8.71
CA GLY A 201 -70.49 -5.42 -7.52
C GLY A 201 -69.02 -5.03 -7.59
N THR A 202 -68.60 -4.17 -6.65
CA THR A 202 -67.20 -3.81 -6.49
C THR A 202 -66.65 -4.56 -5.28
N ALA A 203 -65.57 -5.31 -5.46
CA ALA A 203 -64.77 -5.81 -4.36
C ALA A 203 -63.64 -4.82 -4.12
N SER A 204 -63.49 -4.39 -2.87
CA SER A 204 -62.37 -3.56 -2.43
C SER A 204 -61.72 -4.18 -1.20
N GLY A 205 -60.41 -3.96 -1.08
CA GLY A 205 -59.62 -4.46 0.02
C GLY A 205 -58.18 -4.00 -0.11
N SER A 206 -57.29 -4.59 0.69
CA SER A 206 -55.88 -4.27 0.63
C SER A 206 -55.02 -5.51 0.86
N ILE A 207 -53.88 -5.56 0.18
CA ILE A 207 -52.85 -6.59 0.38
C ILE A 207 -51.63 -5.94 1.01
N THR A 208 -51.10 -6.58 2.06
CA THR A 208 -49.84 -6.21 2.71
C THR A 208 -48.70 -6.97 2.05
N VAL A 209 -47.77 -6.24 1.43
CA VAL A 209 -46.54 -6.82 0.87
C VAL A 209 -45.35 -6.44 1.78
N PRO A 210 -44.60 -7.41 2.33
CA PRO A 210 -43.42 -7.11 3.14
C PRO A 210 -42.30 -6.54 2.27
N ASN A 211 -41.74 -5.40 2.69
CA ASN A 211 -40.56 -4.83 2.05
C ASN A 211 -39.28 -5.50 2.57
N THR A 212 -38.56 -6.21 1.70
CA THR A 212 -37.31 -6.92 2.04
C THR A 212 -36.03 -6.15 1.66
N GLY A 213 -36.09 -4.84 1.44
CA GLY A 213 -34.94 -4.05 0.96
C GLY A 213 -33.84 -3.80 2.01
N ILE A 214 -32.58 -3.70 1.57
CA ILE A 214 -31.44 -3.26 2.40
C ILE A 214 -31.65 -1.81 2.84
N THR A 215 -31.65 -1.53 4.16
CA THR A 215 -31.90 -0.18 4.70
C THR A 215 -30.66 0.55 5.19
N GLY A 216 -29.51 -0.11 5.19
CA GLY A 216 -28.24 0.45 5.62
C GLY A 216 -27.11 -0.52 5.38
N GLY A 217 -25.96 -0.27 6.01
CA GLY A 217 -24.82 -1.17 5.95
C GLY A 217 -23.53 -0.46 6.28
N THR A 218 -22.48 -1.24 6.45
CA THR A 218 -21.12 -0.71 6.64
C THR A 218 -20.31 -0.96 5.39
N VAL A 219 -19.55 0.05 4.96
CA VAL A 219 -18.49 -0.11 3.96
C VAL A 219 -17.19 -0.33 4.71
N ALA A 220 -16.64 -1.53 4.60
CA ALA A 220 -15.28 -1.80 5.04
C ALA A 220 -14.34 -1.61 3.85
N VAL A 221 -13.44 -0.65 3.94
CA VAL A 221 -12.26 -0.57 3.07
C VAL A 221 -11.17 -1.35 3.79
N ALA A 222 -10.55 -2.33 3.13
CA ALA A 222 -9.42 -3.06 3.71
C ALA A 222 -8.44 -2.04 4.33
N PRO A 223 -7.98 -2.24 5.58
CA PRO A 223 -7.33 -1.17 6.31
C PRO A 223 -6.16 -0.65 5.49
N ALA A 224 -6.10 0.68 5.34
CA ALA A 224 -4.84 1.35 5.09
C ALA A 224 -3.94 0.88 6.23
N SER A 225 -3.04 -0.06 5.93
CA SER A 225 -2.06 -0.55 6.89
C SER A 225 -1.46 0.67 7.58
N ALA A 226 -1.54 0.68 8.91
CA ALA A 226 -1.04 1.75 9.77
C ALA A 226 0.30 2.28 9.24
N GLY A 227 0.44 3.61 9.22
CA GLY A 227 1.53 4.33 8.56
C GLY A 227 2.87 3.62 8.65
N ALA A 228 3.60 3.61 7.53
CA ALA A 228 4.83 2.86 7.31
C ALA A 228 5.70 2.78 8.57
N THR A 229 5.60 1.67 9.31
CA THR A 229 6.43 1.42 10.50
C THR A 229 7.77 0.82 10.10
N GLN A 230 7.88 0.40 8.83
CA GLN A 230 9.09 -0.16 8.27
C GLN A 230 9.93 0.94 7.62
N LYS A 231 11.16 1.09 8.11
CA LYS A 231 12.15 1.92 7.45
C LYS A 231 12.62 1.22 6.18
N VAL A 232 12.87 2.00 5.13
CA VAL A 232 13.43 1.49 3.88
C VAL A 232 14.94 1.74 3.90
N SER A 233 15.72 0.72 3.53
CA SER A 233 17.17 0.86 3.38
C SER A 233 17.46 1.82 2.23
N THR A 234 18.29 2.83 2.50
CA THR A 234 18.80 3.76 1.49
C THR A 234 20.27 3.49 1.16
N GLN A 235 20.83 2.38 1.67
CA GLN A 235 22.20 1.99 1.37
C GLN A 235 22.31 1.39 -0.02
N SER A 236 23.33 1.83 -0.76
CA SER A 236 23.81 1.12 -1.94
C SER A 236 24.30 -0.28 -1.57
N PRO A 237 24.25 -1.26 -2.49
CA PRO A 237 24.89 -2.56 -2.29
C PRO A 237 26.35 -2.37 -1.87
N ALA A 238 26.73 -2.98 -0.74
CA ALA A 238 28.06 -2.88 -0.17
C ALA A 238 28.48 -4.21 0.46
N ILE A 239 29.79 -4.44 0.55
CA ILE A 239 30.37 -5.59 1.25
C ILE A 239 31.13 -5.11 2.49
N GLY A 240 31.03 -5.86 3.58
CA GLY A 240 31.76 -5.56 4.80
C GLY A 240 33.26 -5.75 4.61
N GLN A 241 34.04 -4.72 4.95
CA GLN A 241 35.50 -4.75 5.03
C GLN A 241 35.94 -4.07 6.32
N THR A 242 37.10 -4.44 6.83
CA THR A 242 37.67 -3.78 8.00
C THR A 242 38.32 -2.49 7.55
N VAL A 243 37.85 -1.38 8.11
CA VAL A 243 38.39 -0.06 7.83
C VAL A 243 39.28 0.37 8.99
N CYS A 244 40.52 0.74 8.69
CA CYS A 244 41.49 1.15 9.69
C CYS A 244 42.10 2.51 9.34
N ILE A 245 42.53 3.25 10.36
CA ILE A 245 43.29 4.50 10.23
C ILE A 245 44.72 4.29 10.71
N VAL A 246 45.68 4.91 10.01
CA VAL A 246 47.10 4.91 10.40
C VAL A 246 47.27 5.76 11.65
N ALA A 247 47.59 5.12 12.78
CA ALA A 247 47.82 5.78 14.05
C ALA A 247 49.27 6.20 14.26
N ASN A 248 50.21 5.41 13.72
CA ASN A 248 51.65 5.68 13.73
C ASN A 248 52.21 5.52 12.32
N GLY A 249 53.09 6.39 11.85
CA GLY A 249 53.56 6.36 10.47
C GLY A 249 54.31 7.62 10.07
N LEU A 250 54.36 7.91 8.78
CA LEU A 250 54.99 9.13 8.27
C LEU A 250 54.12 10.36 8.57
N TYR A 251 54.71 11.40 9.16
CA TYR A 251 54.01 12.66 9.34
C TYR A 251 53.93 13.40 7.98
N PRO A 252 52.73 13.77 7.49
CA PRO A 252 52.60 14.46 6.22
C PRO A 252 53.13 15.90 6.32
N ASN A 253 53.93 16.32 5.35
CA ASN A 253 54.33 17.72 5.21
C ASN A 253 53.15 18.53 4.67
N ARG A 254 52.86 19.67 5.28
CA ARG A 254 51.91 20.64 4.70
C ARG A 254 52.66 21.43 3.62
N PRO A 255 52.22 21.38 2.34
CA PRO A 255 52.80 22.22 1.30
C PRO A 255 52.50 23.71 1.52
#